data_AF-A0A060BXP9-F1
#
_entry.id   AF-A0A060BXP9-F1
#
_cell.length_a   1.000
_cell.length_b   1.000
_cell.length_c   1.000
_cell.angle_alpha   90.00
_cell.angle_beta   90.00
_cell.angle_gamma   90.00
#
_symmetry.space_group_name_H-M   'P 1'
#
loop_
_entity.id
_entity.type
_entity.pdbx_description
1 polymer ?
#
loop_
_entity_poly.entity_id
_entity_poly.type
_entity_poly.pdbx_seq_one_letter_code
_entity_poly.pdbx_strand_id
1 'polypeptide(L)'
;EVAWQADLMRGLAGGTKPWFLMEQTTSEVQWRVRNASKRPGQYQLWSLERLAHGADGILQFQWRQSVKGSETFHAGMVPHAGRASTTWSEVVDLGKTLKRLGPIVGAPQRAHVAIVLDWESEWAMMSATG
;
A
#
# COMPACT_ATOMS: atom_id res chain seq x y z
N GLU A 1 -1.27 4.49 10.38
CA GLU A 1 -0.27 3.51 9.92
C GLU A 1 0.15 3.72 8.47
N VAL A 2 -0.79 3.77 7.50
CA VAL A 2 -0.47 3.91 6.06
C VAL A 2 0.38 5.14 5.74
N ALA A 3 -0.02 6.32 6.20
CA ALA A 3 0.72 7.58 6.01
C ALA A 3 2.15 7.49 6.55
N TRP A 4 2.29 7.06 7.81
CA TRP A 4 3.58 6.88 8.48
C TRP A 4 4.53 5.96 7.69
N GLN A 5 4.06 4.79 7.26
CA GLN A 5 4.86 3.89 6.45
C GLN A 5 5.23 4.52 5.10
N ALA A 6 4.39 5.38 4.53
CA ALA A 6 4.65 6.05 3.26
C ALA A 6 5.73 7.12 3.40
N ASP A 7 5.66 7.93 4.46
CA ASP A 7 6.71 8.87 4.84
C ASP A 7 8.03 8.18 5.12
N LEU A 8 7.99 7.03 5.80
CA LEU A 8 9.16 6.21 6.04
C LEU A 8 9.81 5.75 4.73
N MET A 9 9.03 5.20 3.78
CA MET A 9 9.55 4.80 2.48
C MET A 9 10.10 5.99 1.67
N ARG A 10 9.47 7.16 1.74
CA ARG A 10 10.01 8.39 1.13
C ARG A 10 11.37 8.77 1.75
N GLY A 11 11.49 8.70 3.07
CA GLY A 11 12.75 8.93 3.78
C GLY A 11 13.86 7.98 3.28
N LEU A 12 13.58 6.68 3.22
CA LEU A 12 14.50 5.66 2.72
C LEU A 12 14.88 5.86 1.24
N ALA A 13 13.99 6.43 0.43
CA ALA A 13 14.27 6.80 -0.96
C ALA A 13 15.15 8.07 -1.10
N GLY A 14 15.61 8.67 -0.01
CA GLY A 14 16.40 9.90 -0.01
C GLY A 14 15.55 11.18 0.02
N GLY A 15 14.31 11.08 0.52
CA GLY A 15 13.42 12.20 0.86
C GLY A 15 12.75 12.91 -0.31
N THR A 16 13.40 12.96 -1.47
CA THR A 16 12.94 13.72 -2.65
C THR A 16 12.75 12.86 -3.89
N LYS A 17 13.31 11.64 -3.92
CA LYS A 17 13.14 10.73 -5.05
C LYS A 17 11.79 10.00 -4.94
N PRO A 18 11.11 9.76 -6.07
CA PRO A 18 9.95 8.90 -6.08
C PRO A 18 10.29 7.47 -5.65
N TRP A 19 9.28 6.77 -5.13
CA TRP A 19 9.37 5.36 -4.78
C TRP A 19 8.18 4.57 -5.33
N PHE A 20 8.28 3.24 -5.30
CA PHE A 20 7.21 2.35 -5.76
C PHE A 20 6.60 1.60 -4.58
N LEU A 21 5.27 1.68 -4.44
CA LEU A 21 4.55 0.71 -3.64
C LEU A 21 4.44 -0.59 -4.44
N MET A 22 5.32 -1.54 -4.15
CA MET A 22 5.33 -2.83 -4.84
C MET A 22 4.12 -3.69 -4.47
N GLU A 23 3.72 -3.69 -3.20
CA GLU A 23 2.65 -4.56 -2.73
C GLU A 23 1.71 -3.86 -1.75
N GLN A 24 0.43 -4.06 -1.98
CA GLN A 24 -0.66 -3.94 -1.02
C GLN A 24 -1.75 -4.94 -1.41
N THR A 25 -2.66 -5.26 -0.49
CA THR A 25 -3.86 -6.04 -0.81
C THR A 25 -5.00 -5.14 -1.31
N THR A 26 -5.90 -5.66 -2.13
CA THR A 26 -7.14 -4.97 -2.55
C THR A 26 -8.21 -5.00 -1.46
N SER A 27 -8.19 -5.98 -0.56
CA SER A 27 -9.11 -6.10 0.57
C SER A 27 -8.43 -6.78 1.74
N GLU A 28 -8.71 -8.06 1.99
CA GLU A 28 -8.13 -8.84 3.07
C GLU A 28 -6.75 -9.43 2.70
N VAL A 29 -5.94 -9.67 3.73
CA VAL A 29 -4.80 -10.58 3.68
C VAL A 29 -5.23 -11.98 4.15
N GLN A 30 -4.31 -12.92 4.20
CA GLN A 30 -4.55 -14.32 4.60
C GLN A 30 -3.83 -14.72 5.89
N TRP A 31 -2.84 -13.94 6.34
CA TRP A 31 -1.88 -14.36 7.36
C TRP A 31 -2.15 -13.83 8.78
N ARG A 32 -3.14 -12.95 8.99
CA ARG A 32 -3.51 -12.50 10.34
C ARG A 32 -4.44 -13.51 11.00
N VAL A 33 -4.47 -13.49 12.33
CA VAL A 33 -5.47 -14.25 13.14
C VAL A 33 -6.90 -13.91 12.71
N ARG A 34 -7.14 -12.64 12.37
CA ARG A 34 -8.40 -12.17 11.77
C ARG A 34 -8.10 -11.26 10.59
N ASN A 35 -8.56 -11.68 9.42
CA ASN A 35 -8.36 -10.96 8.17
C ASN A 35 -9.60 -10.12 7.85
N ALA A 36 -9.62 -8.89 8.35
CA ALA A 36 -10.71 -7.96 8.06
C ALA A 36 -10.61 -7.47 6.61
N SER A 37 -11.73 -7.52 5.90
CA SER A 37 -11.86 -6.88 4.59
C SER A 37 -11.80 -5.35 4.72
N LYS A 38 -11.34 -4.70 3.66
CA LYS A 38 -11.36 -3.24 3.58
C LYS A 38 -12.79 -2.72 3.55
N ARG A 39 -13.02 -1.57 4.17
CA ARG A 39 -14.29 -0.83 4.05
C ARG A 39 -14.42 -0.26 2.62
N PRO A 40 -15.64 -0.02 2.12
CA PRO A 40 -15.85 0.63 0.84
C PRO A 40 -15.00 1.91 0.69
N GLY A 41 -14.27 2.03 -0.42
CA GLY A 41 -13.40 3.16 -0.72
C GLY A 41 -12.05 3.20 0.02
N GLN A 42 -11.83 2.32 1.01
CA GLN A 42 -10.58 2.30 1.78
C GLN A 42 -9.38 1.87 0.93
N TYR A 43 -9.59 0.99 -0.05
CA TYR A 43 -8.52 0.61 -0.99
C TYR A 43 -8.01 1.81 -1.80
N GLN A 44 -8.93 2.63 -2.30
CA GLN A 44 -8.57 3.86 -3.02
C GLN A 44 -7.91 4.88 -2.09
N LEU A 45 -8.49 5.12 -0.90
CA LEU A 45 -7.92 6.04 0.09
C LEU A 45 -6.45 5.69 0.39
N TRP A 46 -6.17 4.44 0.75
CA TRP A 46 -4.82 4.02 1.11
C TRP A 46 -3.84 4.06 -0.07
N SER A 47 -4.33 3.80 -1.29
CA SER A 47 -3.53 3.93 -2.50
C SER A 47 -3.15 5.38 -2.79
N LEU A 48 -4.11 6.29 -2.66
CA LEU A 48 -3.88 7.74 -2.84
C LEU A 48 -3.02 8.32 -1.72
N GLU A 49 -3.08 7.76 -0.51
CA GLU A 49 -2.16 8.12 0.57
C GLU A 49 -0.71 7.84 0.16
N ARG A 50 -0.41 6.68 -0.44
CA ARG A 50 0.97 6.41 -0.91
C ARG A 50 1.44 7.41 -1.97
N LEU A 51 0.55 7.75 -2.90
CA LEU A 51 0.81 8.76 -3.94
C LEU A 51 1.07 10.15 -3.32
N ALA A 52 0.22 10.57 -2.37
CA ALA A 52 0.37 11.85 -1.66
C ALA A 52 1.70 11.95 -0.89
N HIS A 53 2.26 10.81 -0.51
CA HIS A 53 3.53 10.73 0.21
C HIS A 53 4.74 10.39 -0.71
N GLY A 54 4.58 10.46 -2.04
CA GLY A 54 5.67 10.42 -3.01
C GLY A 54 5.85 9.09 -3.76
N ALA A 55 4.89 8.17 -3.71
CA ALA A 55 4.94 6.98 -4.54
C ALA A 55 4.50 7.29 -5.98
N ASP A 56 5.33 6.96 -6.97
CA ASP A 56 5.00 7.10 -8.41
C ASP A 56 4.49 5.79 -9.04
N GLY A 57 4.46 4.72 -8.27
CA GLY A 57 3.81 3.48 -8.69
C GLY A 57 3.07 2.81 -7.56
N ILE A 58 1.87 2.33 -7.88
CA ILE A 58 0.94 1.70 -6.97
C ILE A 58 0.59 0.32 -7.51
N LEU A 59 1.21 -0.72 -6.95
CA LEU A 59 1.03 -2.11 -7.34
C LEU A 59 0.34 -2.91 -6.21
N GLN A 60 -0.13 -4.11 -6.56
CA GLN A 60 -0.85 -4.99 -5.66
C GLN A 60 -0.31 -6.41 -5.76
N PHE A 61 -0.17 -7.05 -4.61
CA PHE A 61 -0.17 -8.50 -4.56
C PHE A 61 -1.63 -8.93 -4.44
N GLN A 62 -2.23 -9.60 -5.43
CA GLN A 62 -1.73 -10.02 -6.73
C GLN A 62 -2.78 -9.73 -7.82
N TRP A 63 -2.44 -9.90 -9.10
CA TRP A 63 -3.37 -9.65 -10.19
C TRP A 63 -4.66 -10.49 -10.11
N ARG A 64 -4.55 -11.81 -9.95
CA ARG A 64 -5.70 -12.71 -9.86
C ARG A 64 -5.59 -13.57 -8.63
N GLN A 65 -6.64 -13.59 -7.83
CA GLN A 65 -6.68 -14.39 -6.63
C GLN A 65 -6.48 -15.87 -6.96
N SER A 66 -5.47 -16.48 -6.33
CA SER A 66 -5.11 -17.88 -6.54
C SER A 66 -6.25 -18.81 -6.09
N VAL A 67 -6.51 -19.88 -6.84
CA VAL A 67 -7.57 -20.87 -6.52
C VAL A 67 -7.11 -21.99 -5.59
N LYS A 68 -5.80 -22.10 -5.35
CA LYS A 68 -5.16 -23.09 -4.48
C LYS A 68 -3.82 -22.56 -3.95
N GLY A 69 -3.34 -23.15 -2.85
CA GLY A 69 -2.10 -22.77 -2.18
C GLY A 69 -2.33 -21.97 -0.89
N SER A 70 -1.24 -21.66 -0.19
CA SER A 70 -1.28 -20.93 1.09
C SER A 70 -1.93 -19.55 1.00
N GLU A 71 -1.93 -18.94 -0.19
CA GLU A 71 -2.44 -17.58 -0.41
C GLU A 71 -3.80 -17.53 -1.11
N THR A 72 -4.53 -18.66 -1.14
CA THR A 72 -5.86 -18.75 -1.77
C THR A 72 -6.83 -17.67 -1.26
N PHE A 73 -6.73 -17.33 0.03
CA PHE A 73 -7.59 -16.34 0.69
C PHE A 73 -6.97 -14.93 0.77
N HIS A 74 -5.81 -14.69 0.12
CA HIS A 74 -5.29 -13.33 -0.03
C HIS A 74 -6.05 -12.64 -1.16
N ALA A 75 -6.66 -11.46 -0.92
CA ALA A 75 -7.42 -10.79 -1.97
C ALA A 75 -6.54 -10.44 -3.18
N GLY A 76 -7.10 -10.61 -4.39
CA GLY A 76 -6.48 -10.22 -5.65
C GLY A 76 -7.23 -9.07 -6.32
N MET A 77 -6.64 -8.48 -7.38
CA MET A 77 -7.32 -7.48 -8.19
C MET A 77 -8.54 -8.06 -8.92
N VAL A 78 -8.41 -9.29 -9.42
CA VAL A 78 -9.52 -10.12 -9.85
C VAL A 78 -9.78 -11.16 -8.77
N PRO A 79 -10.81 -10.99 -7.92
CA PRO A 79 -11.12 -11.95 -6.86
C PRO A 79 -11.74 -13.22 -7.45
N HIS A 80 -11.97 -14.24 -6.61
CA HIS A 80 -12.68 -15.47 -7.02
C HIS A 80 -14.07 -15.20 -7.59
N ALA A 81 -14.77 -14.18 -7.08
CA ALA A 81 -16.06 -13.72 -7.60
C ALA A 81 -15.97 -13.08 -9.01
N GLY A 82 -14.76 -12.88 -9.54
CA GLY A 82 -14.52 -12.35 -10.88
C GLY A 82 -14.83 -10.86 -11.01
N ARG A 83 -15.14 -10.44 -12.24
CA ARG A 83 -15.30 -9.01 -12.62
C ARG A 83 -16.65 -8.40 -12.21
N ALA A 84 -17.59 -9.20 -11.73
CA ALA A 84 -18.87 -8.71 -11.20
C ALA A 84 -18.79 -8.30 -9.71
N SER A 85 -17.58 -8.27 -9.14
CA SER A 85 -17.34 -7.97 -7.72
C SER A 85 -17.10 -6.48 -7.47
N THR A 86 -17.44 -6.04 -6.25
CA THR A 86 -17.10 -4.70 -5.76
C THR A 86 -15.59 -4.45 -5.75
N THR A 87 -14.78 -5.46 -5.42
CA THR A 87 -13.31 -5.37 -5.48
C THR A 87 -12.83 -5.03 -6.88
N TRP A 88 -13.36 -5.70 -7.92
CA TRP A 88 -13.00 -5.39 -9.30
C TRP A 88 -13.41 -3.97 -9.70
N SER A 89 -14.61 -3.50 -9.31
CA SER A 89 -15.01 -2.12 -9.58
C SER A 89 -14.08 -1.11 -8.91
N GLU A 90 -13.71 -1.32 -7.64
CA GLU A 90 -12.78 -0.42 -6.94
C GLU A 90 -11.38 -0.43 -7.57
N VAL A 91 -10.91 -1.59 -8.05
CA VAL A 91 -9.64 -1.70 -8.80
C VAL A 91 -9.67 -0.88 -10.09
N VAL A 92 -10.75 -1.00 -10.86
CA VAL A 92 -10.91 -0.24 -12.10
C VAL A 92 -11.01 1.25 -11.82
N ASP A 93 -11.71 1.65 -10.77
CA ASP A 93 -11.88 3.05 -10.39
C ASP A 93 -10.59 3.68 -9.85
N LEU A 94 -9.78 2.93 -9.11
CA LEU A 94 -8.42 3.35 -8.78
C LEU A 94 -7.60 3.55 -10.05
N GLY A 95 -7.62 2.60 -10.99
CA GLY A 95 -6.90 2.73 -12.27
C GLY A 95 -7.28 3.99 -13.06
N LYS A 96 -8.59 4.30 -13.14
CA LYS A 96 -9.08 5.56 -13.74
C LYS A 96 -8.55 6.78 -12.99
N THR A 97 -8.56 6.73 -11.66
CA THR A 97 -8.10 7.83 -10.81
C THR A 97 -6.61 8.08 -10.99
N LEU A 98 -5.78 7.04 -10.97
CA LEU A 98 -4.33 7.13 -11.20
C LEU A 98 -4.03 7.67 -12.60
N LYS A 99 -4.78 7.26 -13.63
CA LYS A 99 -4.63 7.83 -14.98
C LYS A 99 -4.89 9.34 -15.01
N ARG A 100 -5.91 9.82 -14.30
CA ARG A 100 -6.18 11.27 -14.18
C ARG A 100 -5.08 12.02 -13.42
N LEU A 101 -4.44 11.35 -12.46
CA LEU A 101 -3.37 11.92 -11.64
C LEU A 101 -1.99 11.79 -12.30
N GLY A 102 -1.87 11.14 -13.46
CA GLY A 102 -0.60 11.00 -14.21
C GLY A 102 0.24 12.29 -14.36
N PRO A 103 -0.35 13.49 -14.50
CA PRO A 103 0.43 14.74 -14.54
C PRO A 103 1.25 15.07 -13.28
N ILE A 104 1.00 14.42 -12.14
CA ILE A 104 1.74 14.68 -10.88
C ILE A 104 2.93 13.73 -10.67
N VAL A 105 3.20 12.82 -11.60
CA VAL A 105 4.37 11.92 -11.53
C VAL A 105 5.65 12.74 -11.39
N GLY A 106 6.50 12.36 -10.42
CA GLY A 106 7.73 13.08 -10.10
C GLY A 106 7.54 14.38 -9.33
N ALA A 107 6.31 14.73 -8.91
CA ALA A 107 6.07 15.91 -8.11
C ALA A 107 6.82 15.81 -6.76
N PRO A 108 7.55 16.87 -6.35
CA PRO A 108 8.33 16.83 -5.12
C PRO A 108 7.42 16.89 -3.89
N GLN A 109 7.81 16.18 -2.84
CA GLN A 109 7.19 16.28 -1.52
C GLN A 109 8.03 17.18 -0.61
N ARG A 110 7.37 18.02 0.19
CA ARG A 110 8.03 18.94 1.14
C ARG A 110 7.46 18.75 2.54
N ALA A 111 8.34 18.58 3.52
CA ALA A 111 8.01 18.57 4.93
C ALA A 111 8.92 19.57 5.67
N HIS A 112 8.36 20.29 6.64
CA HIS A 112 9.10 21.24 7.48
C HIS A 112 9.66 20.61 8.75
N VAL A 113 9.20 19.41 9.08
CA VAL A 113 9.56 18.68 10.30
C VAL A 113 9.99 17.27 9.90
N ALA A 114 11.03 16.77 10.55
CA ALA A 114 11.49 15.39 10.42
C ALA A 114 11.23 14.62 11.73
N ILE A 115 10.77 13.38 11.61
CA ILE A 115 10.71 12.42 12.70
C ILE A 115 11.79 11.38 12.41
N VAL A 116 12.73 11.22 13.34
CA VAL A 116 13.87 10.30 13.19
C VAL A 116 13.43 8.90 13.59
N LEU A 117 13.71 7.92 12.73
CA LEU A 117 13.66 6.50 13.05
C LEU A 117 15.08 5.94 12.93
N ASP A 118 15.49 5.15 13.91
CA ASP A 118 16.75 4.44 13.90
C ASP A 118 16.50 2.97 14.26
N TRP A 119 16.87 2.08 13.34
CA TRP A 119 16.66 0.64 13.44
C TRP A 119 17.62 0.03 14.47
N GLU A 120 18.82 0.58 14.60
CA GLU A 120 19.78 0.12 15.60
C GLU A 120 19.26 0.41 17.02
N SER A 121 18.72 1.62 17.23
CA SER A 121 18.01 1.97 18.47
C SER A 121 16.80 1.07 18.73
N GLU A 122 15.98 0.76 17.72
CA GLU A 122 14.83 -0.15 17.85
C GLU A 122 15.27 -1.56 18.29
N TRP A 123 16.27 -2.14 17.62
CA TRP A 123 16.82 -3.46 17.96
C TRP A 123 17.42 -3.51 19.37
N ALA A 124 18.13 -2.46 19.77
CA ALA A 124 18.70 -2.35 21.11
C ALA A 124 17.59 -2.36 22.18
N MET A 125 16.50 -1.62 21.97
CA MET A 125 15.37 -1.61 22.91
C MET A 125 14.66 -2.97 22.99
N MET A 126 14.38 -3.60 21.86
CA MET A 126 13.70 -4.92 21.83
C MET A 126 14.54 -6.01 22.52
N SER A 127 15.86 -5.93 22.40
CA SER A 127 16.80 -6.90 22.99
C SER A 127 17.12 -6.62 24.46
N ALA A 128 16.94 -5.39 24.93
CA ALA A 128 17.20 -4.99 26.32
C ALA A 128 16.11 -5.47 27.30
N THR A 129 14.90 -5.75 26.82
CA THR A 129 13.86 -6.45 27.57
C THR A 129 14.13 -7.95 27.59
N GLY A 130 15.08 -8.36 28.44
CA GLY A 130 15.21 -9.72 28.98
C GLY A 130 14.52 -9.85 30.33
#